data_AF-A0A7M3MWV1-F1
#
_entry.id   AF-A0A7M3MWV1-F1
#
_cell.length_a   1.000
_cell.length_b   1.000
_cell.length_c   1.000
_cell.angle_alpha   90.00
_cell.angle_beta   90.00
_cell.angle_gamma   90.00
#
_symmetry.space_group_name_H-M   'P 1'
#
loop_
_entity.id
_entity.type
_entity.pdbx_description
1 polymer ?
#
loop_
_entity_poly.entity_id
_entity_poly.type
_entity_poly.pdbx_seq_one_letter_code
_entity_poly.pdbx_strand_id
1 'polypeptide(L)'
;MDASKPTQVNNLTRLIDKHSEEKDGELLQKLTESIAEMLEQDQDLLLSSLYRMDVSEEKIRRLLESSGERDIATGLADLVLERQMESMRTREKYPQPKIEDEEAAI
;
A
#
# COMPACT_ATOMS: atom_id res chain seq x y z
N MET A 1 -14.85 13.84 -25.76
CA MET A 1 -14.25 14.13 -24.44
C MET A 1 -13.44 12.90 -24.10
N ASP A 2 -12.22 12.87 -24.61
CA ASP A 2 -11.35 11.70 -24.56
C ASP A 2 -10.15 12.06 -23.68
N ALA A 3 -10.05 11.38 -22.55
CA ALA A 3 -8.83 11.26 -21.77
C ALA A 3 -9.00 10.03 -20.89
N SER A 4 -8.98 8.88 -21.55
CA SER A 4 -8.39 7.68 -20.97
C SER A 4 -7.03 8.07 -20.39
N LYS A 5 -6.98 8.40 -19.09
CA LYS A 5 -5.72 8.31 -18.35
C LYS A 5 -5.62 6.84 -17.96
N PRO A 6 -4.72 6.06 -18.57
CA PRO A 6 -4.48 4.71 -18.10
C PRO A 6 -4.12 4.83 -16.63
N THR A 7 -4.95 4.26 -15.76
CA THR A 7 -4.68 4.11 -14.35
C THR A 7 -3.32 3.44 -14.24
N GLN A 8 -2.28 4.23 -14.03
CA GLN A 8 -0.95 3.73 -13.75
C GLN A 8 -1.14 2.96 -12.44
N VAL A 9 -1.16 1.63 -12.55
CA VAL A 9 -1.27 0.76 -11.39
C VAL A 9 -0.10 1.13 -10.48
N ASN A 10 -0.39 1.58 -9.27
CA ASN A 10 0.56 2.10 -8.29
C ASN A 10 1.84 1.27 -8.24
N ASN A 11 2.98 1.94 -8.28
CA ASN A 11 4.29 1.29 -8.13
C ASN A 11 4.43 0.61 -6.76
N LEU A 12 3.88 1.19 -5.68
CA LEU A 12 3.96 0.61 -4.33
C LEU A 12 3.24 -0.75 -4.21
N THR A 13 2.03 -0.88 -4.78
CA THR A 13 1.29 -2.16 -4.77
C THR A 13 2.05 -3.25 -5.51
N ARG A 14 2.59 -2.93 -6.70
CA ARG A 14 3.41 -3.87 -7.47
C ARG A 14 4.71 -4.24 -6.75
N LEU A 15 5.32 -3.30 -6.04
CA LEU A 15 6.53 -3.53 -5.24
C LEU A 15 6.23 -4.55 -4.14
N ILE A 16 5.13 -4.36 -3.41
CA ILE A 16 4.68 -5.29 -2.36
C ILE A 16 4.41 -6.67 -2.94
N ASP A 17 3.63 -6.77 -4.03
CA ASP A 17 3.29 -8.07 -4.64
C ASP A 17 4.56 -8.83 -5.08
N LYS A 18 5.49 -8.12 -5.73
CA LYS A 18 6.77 -8.67 -6.21
C LYS A 18 7.67 -9.16 -5.07
N HIS A 19 7.52 -8.58 -3.89
CA HIS A 19 8.40 -8.80 -2.74
C HIS A 19 7.67 -9.42 -1.54
N SER A 20 6.50 -10.01 -1.78
CA SER A 20 5.63 -10.63 -0.76
C SER A 20 6.29 -11.79 -0.01
N GLU A 21 7.35 -12.39 -0.56
CA GLU A 21 8.12 -13.48 0.04
C GLU A 21 9.45 -13.01 0.69
N GLU A 22 9.78 -11.71 0.61
CA GLU A 22 10.98 -11.17 1.23
C GLU A 22 10.83 -10.99 2.75
N LYS A 23 11.95 -10.91 3.47
CA LYS A 23 11.93 -10.61 4.90
C LYS A 23 11.40 -9.20 5.13
N ASP A 24 10.58 -9.02 6.16
CA ASP A 24 9.94 -7.75 6.53
C ASP A 24 10.90 -6.55 6.51
N GLY A 25 12.14 -6.71 6.98
CA GLY A 25 13.14 -5.64 6.99
C GLY A 25 13.66 -5.23 5.61
N GLU A 26 13.79 -6.16 4.66
CA GLU A 26 14.24 -5.87 3.29
C GLU A 26 13.12 -5.18 2.50
N LEU A 27 11.88 -5.63 2.68
CA LEU A 27 10.71 -4.98 2.09
C LEU A 27 10.51 -3.57 2.65
N LEU A 28 10.65 -3.39 3.97
CA LEU A 28 10.57 -2.08 4.61
C LEU A 28 11.59 -1.10 4.04
N GLN A 29 12.84 -1.56 3.85
CA GLN A 29 13.88 -0.71 3.27
C GLN A 29 13.51 -0.26 1.85
N LYS A 30 13.05 -1.18 0.99
CA LYS A 30 12.63 -0.84 -0.38
C LYS A 30 11.43 0.09 -0.43
N LEU A 31 10.46 -0.12 0.46
CA LEU A 31 9.32 0.78 0.61
C LEU A 31 9.77 2.17 1.06
N THR A 32 10.68 2.25 2.03
CA THR A 32 11.25 3.51 2.50
C THR A 32 11.94 4.26 1.38
N GLU A 33 12.79 3.59 0.60
CA GLU A 33 13.50 4.19 -0.55
C GLU A 33 12.50 4.69 -1.61
N SER A 34 11.53 3.86 -1.99
CA SER A 34 10.50 4.25 -2.96
C SER A 34 9.63 5.42 -2.48
N ILE A 35 9.28 5.46 -1.19
CA ILE A 35 8.47 6.54 -0.61
C ILE A 35 9.28 7.83 -0.51
N ALA A 36 10.57 7.76 -0.14
CA ALA A 36 11.46 8.91 -0.13
C ALA A 36 11.58 9.52 -1.54
N GLU A 37 11.78 8.71 -2.57
CA GLU A 37 11.79 9.19 -3.96
C GLU A 37 10.47 9.87 -4.35
N MET A 38 9.33 9.33 -3.92
CA MET A 38 8.03 9.93 -4.20
C MET A 38 7.77 11.21 -3.39
N LEU A 39 8.30 11.33 -2.17
CA LEU A 39 8.23 12.56 -1.37
C LEU A 39 8.96 13.72 -2.06
N GLU A 40 10.10 13.44 -2.68
CA GLU A 40 10.90 14.42 -3.42
C GLU A 40 10.30 14.75 -4.80
N GLN A 41 9.76 13.75 -5.51
CA GLN A 41 9.36 13.90 -6.91
C GLN A 41 7.88 14.21 -7.12
N ASP A 42 6.97 13.57 -6.38
CA ASP A 42 5.51 13.70 -6.57
C ASP A 42 4.71 13.28 -5.32
N GLN A 43 4.48 14.23 -4.42
CA GLN A 43 3.73 14.01 -3.18
C GLN A 43 2.24 13.70 -3.42
N ASP A 44 1.64 14.23 -4.48
CA ASP A 44 0.25 13.94 -4.83
C ASP A 44 0.08 12.47 -5.23
N LEU A 45 1.02 11.95 -6.02
CA LEU A 45 1.06 10.53 -6.37
C LEU A 45 1.29 9.64 -5.15
N LEU A 46 2.14 10.06 -4.20
CA LEU A 46 2.34 9.33 -2.94
C LEU A 46 1.05 9.24 -2.14
N LEU A 47 0.41 10.37 -1.86
CA LEU A 47 -0.81 10.42 -1.06
C LEU A 47 -1.94 9.61 -1.71
N SER A 48 -2.14 9.76 -3.02
CA SER A 48 -3.11 8.96 -3.76
C SER A 48 -2.80 7.45 -3.70
N SER A 49 -1.52 7.08 -3.64
CA SER A 49 -1.10 5.69 -3.47
C SER A 49 -1.45 5.14 -2.10
N LEU A 50 -1.15 5.90 -1.04
CA LEU A 50 -1.40 5.52 0.34
C LEU A 50 -2.90 5.35 0.63
N TYR A 51 -3.75 6.26 0.13
CA TYR A 51 -5.20 6.17 0.33
C TYR A 51 -5.83 4.95 -0.34
N ARG A 52 -5.29 4.51 -1.48
CA ARG A 52 -5.75 3.28 -2.16
C ARG A 52 -5.38 2.00 -1.42
N MET A 53 -4.43 2.08 -0.48
CA MET A 53 -4.00 0.96 0.37
C MET A 53 -4.66 1.00 1.77
N ASP A 54 -5.73 1.79 1.94
CA ASP A 54 -6.45 1.96 3.20
C ASP A 54 -5.57 2.43 4.37
N VAL A 55 -4.50 3.18 4.06
CA VAL A 55 -3.66 3.83 5.07
C VAL A 55 -4.42 5.01 5.67
N SER A 56 -4.43 5.10 7.01
CA SER A 56 -5.16 6.12 7.74
C SER A 56 -4.60 7.52 7.48
N GLU A 57 -5.44 8.41 6.97
CA GLU A 57 -5.12 9.83 6.74
C GLU A 57 -4.62 10.54 8.01
N GLU A 58 -5.20 10.22 9.15
CA GLU A 58 -4.78 10.78 10.44
C GLU A 58 -3.33 10.39 10.77
N LYS A 59 -2.96 9.12 10.54
CA LYS A 59 -1.59 8.64 10.76
C LYS A 59 -0.60 9.28 9.78
N ILE A 60 -1.00 9.46 8.52
CA ILE A 60 -0.20 10.14 7.49
C ILE A 60 0.08 11.58 7.93
N ARG A 61 -0.94 12.34 8.32
CA ARG A 61 -0.76 13.74 8.76
C ARG A 61 0.21 13.86 9.94
N ARG A 62 0.07 12.99 10.95
CA ARG A 62 0.98 12.94 12.11
C ARG A 62 2.43 12.68 11.70
N LEU A 63 2.66 11.84 10.70
CA LEU A 63 4.01 11.59 10.18
C LEU A 63 4.54 12.79 9.41
N LEU A 64 3.72 13.46 8.60
CA LEU A 64 4.14 14.68 7.88
C LEU A 64 4.50 15.85 8.81
N GLU A 65 4.02 15.84 10.05
CA GLU A 65 4.41 16.80 11.09
C GLU A 65 5.78 16.49 11.72
N SER A 66 6.38 15.34 11.41
CA SER A 66 7.70 14.96 11.93
C SER A 66 8.85 15.71 11.26
N SER A 67 9.98 15.80 11.97
CA SER A 67 11.15 16.54 11.50
C SER A 67 12.10 15.63 10.73
N GLY A 68 11.87 15.46 9.43
CA GLY A 68 12.85 14.84 8.54
C GLY A 68 12.22 13.92 7.50
N GLU A 69 12.57 14.13 6.23
CA GLU A 69 12.01 13.37 5.09
C GLU A 69 12.26 11.86 5.20
N ARG A 70 13.43 11.47 5.73
CA ARG A 70 13.74 10.06 5.98
C ARG A 70 12.85 9.44 7.05
N ASP A 71 12.56 10.17 8.12
CA ASP A 71 11.71 9.69 9.21
C ASP A 71 10.25 9.60 8.74
N ILE A 72 9.81 10.55 7.92
CA ILE A 72 8.51 10.50 7.22
C ILE A 72 8.44 9.25 6.34
N ALA A 73 9.44 9.04 5.47
CA ALA A 73 9.46 7.92 4.54
C ALA A 73 9.45 6.57 5.25
N THR A 74 10.26 6.40 6.30
CA THR A 74 10.29 5.17 7.10
C THR A 74 8.95 4.95 7.82
N GLY A 75 8.39 5.99 8.45
CA GLY A 75 7.10 5.86 9.12
C GLY A 75 5.96 5.52 8.16
N LEU A 76 5.95 6.09 6.95
CA LEU A 76 4.97 5.75 5.93
C LEU A 76 5.15 4.31 5.42
N ALA A 77 6.39 3.85 5.26
CA ALA A 77 6.69 2.47 4.87
C ALA A 77 6.17 1.47 5.92
N ASP A 78 6.34 1.77 7.21
CA ASP A 78 5.80 0.96 8.30
C ASP A 78 4.27 0.88 8.23
N LEU A 79 3.56 1.99 8.00
CA LEU A 79 2.10 1.99 7.88
C LEU A 79 1.60 1.13 6.71
N VAL A 80 2.33 1.17 5.59
CA VAL A 80 2.01 0.34 4.41
C VAL A 80 2.20 -1.14 4.75
N LEU A 81 3.31 -1.50 5.40
CA LEU A 81 3.60 -2.87 5.80
C LEU A 81 2.58 -3.40 6.82
N GLU A 82 2.23 -2.60 7.83
CA GLU A 82 1.18 -2.92 8.81
C GLU A 82 -0.14 -3.28 8.11
N ARG A 83 -0.55 -2.50 7.11
CA ARG A 83 -1.79 -2.76 6.36
C ARG A 83 -1.75 -4.02 5.52
N GLN A 84 -0.59 -4.37 4.97
CA GLN A 84 -0.41 -5.65 4.27
C GLN A 84 -0.57 -6.84 5.23
N MET A 85 0.05 -6.77 6.41
CA MET A 85 -0.08 -7.81 7.43
C MET A 85 -1.52 -7.93 7.93
N GLU A 86 -2.22 -6.82 8.13
CA GLU A 86 -3.62 -6.84 8.57
C GLU A 86 -4.54 -7.45 7.50
N SER A 87 -4.28 -7.17 6.22
CA SER A 87 -5.00 -7.77 5.10
C SER A 87 -4.80 -9.29 5.05
N MET A 88 -3.56 -9.76 5.24
CA MET A 88 -3.25 -11.20 5.32
C MET A 88 -3.96 -11.86 6.50
N ARG A 89 -3.84 -11.29 7.71
CA ARG A 89 -4.51 -11.80 8.92
C ARG A 89 -6.03 -11.84 8.76
N THR A 90 -6.62 -10.85 8.10
CA THR A 90 -8.06 -10.81 7.84
C THR A 90 -8.49 -11.92 6.90
N ARG A 91 -7.71 -12.20 5.84
CA ARG A 91 -7.95 -13.32 4.92
C ARG A 91 -7.82 -14.67 5.62
N GLU A 92 -6.85 -14.83 6.51
CA GLU A 92 -6.69 -16.06 7.31
C GLU A 92 -7.84 -16.25 8.30
N LYS A 93 -8.30 -15.17 8.94
CA LYS A 93 -9.35 -15.20 9.96
C LYS A 93 -10.75 -15.34 9.38
N TYR A 94 -10.98 -14.82 8.18
CA TYR A 94 -12.25 -14.89 7.46
C TYR A 94 -12.00 -15.41 6.04
N PRO A 95 -11.73 -16.72 5.88
CA PRO A 95 -11.67 -17.30 4.56
C PRO A 95 -13.04 -17.05 3.89
N GLN A 96 -13.05 -16.27 2.82
CA GLN A 96 -14.25 -16.09 2.01
C GLN A 96 -14.69 -17.48 1.58
N PRO A 97 -15.93 -17.92 1.89
CA PRO A 97 -16.43 -19.14 1.31
C PRO A 97 -16.35 -18.97 -0.20
N LYS A 98 -15.70 -19.92 -0.88
CA LYS A 98 -15.73 -19.99 -2.32
C LYS A 98 -17.21 -20.04 -2.67
N ILE A 99 -17.72 -18.98 -3.30
CA ILE A 99 -19.06 -19.05 -3.89
C ILE A 99 -18.86 -20.05 -5.02
N GLU A 100 -19.12 -21.32 -4.71
CA GLU A 100 -19.32 -22.33 -5.72
C GLU A 100 -20.54 -21.85 -6.47
N ASP A 101 -20.36 -21.47 -7.73
CA ASP A 101 -21.46 -21.26 -8.66
C ASP A 101 -22.31 -22.55 -8.63
N GLU A 102 -23.40 -22.54 -7.84
CA GLU A 102 -24.49 -23.51 -7.98
C GLU A 102 -25.09 -23.28 -9.36
N GLU A 103 -24.50 -23.96 -10.34
CA GLU A 103 -25.09 -24.16 -11.65
C GLU A 103 -26.46 -24.82 -11.46
N ALA A 104 -27.49 -24.18 -11.99
CA ALA A 104 -28.71 -24.80 -12.50
C ALA A 104 -29.44 -25.84 -11.63
N ALA A 105 -30.51 -25.42 -10.94
CA ALA A 105 -31.73 -26.23 -10.80
C ALA A 105 -32.92 -25.41 -10.26
N ILE A 106 -33.63 -24.69 -11.14
CA ILE A 106 -35.12 -24.62 -11.13
C ILE A 106 -35.61 -24.47 -12.58
#